data_AF-A0A183HE74-F1
#
_entry.id   AF-A0A183HE74-F1
#
_cell.length_a   1.000
_cell.length_b   1.000
_cell.length_c   1.000
_cell.angle_alpha   90.00
_cell.angle_beta   90.00
_cell.angle_gamma   90.00
#
_symmetry.space_group_name_H-M   'P 1'
#
loop_
_entity.id
_entity.type
_entity.pdbx_description
1 polymer ?
#
loop_
_entity_poly.entity_id
_entity_poly.type
_entity_poly.pdbx_seq_one_letter_code
_entity_poly.pdbx_strand_id
1 'polypeptide(L)'
;MVAEGQQIQYIPLQLTFPVRSASIVDPYIAICTQNGRLLMYELTNHPHIHLKEIDISKRLRHETSPITSISIYRDMSGIIRFCSAANISQQQQSTGTNLQVPEQEDFGDIDDLLLYGDSKKSKKETVSKRRIVGMKLTEQNTHFDTDVIDPNTIVPSHWIAIARENGNMYIYSVPELHLVYMVKKINHLPDVATDQPYVEDEPAVGEGIDASGTMTDTFAAKPEEVIMELLLVGMGINQGRPVLFLLIDDTVSMYEMFPYNNGIQGHLAIRFKRLPYTTVTRSCRFQGLDGRAAVESVRDAIRHKTVLHFFERIGNVVRF
;
A
#
# COMPACT_ATOMS: atom_id res chain seq x y z
N MET A 1 -1.68 24.47 -15.97
CA MET A 1 -3.10 24.51 -15.55
C MET A 1 -3.94 25.13 -16.64
N VAL A 2 -5.16 24.65 -16.85
CA VAL A 2 -6.14 25.23 -17.76
C VAL A 2 -7.42 25.49 -16.95
N ALA A 3 -7.95 26.71 -16.99
CA ALA A 3 -9.31 27.03 -16.54
C ALA A 3 -10.04 27.65 -17.72
N GLU A 4 -11.29 27.23 -17.96
CA GLU A 4 -12.13 27.78 -19.05
C GLU A 4 -11.49 27.67 -20.45
N GLY A 5 -10.62 26.68 -20.67
CA GLY A 5 -9.88 26.52 -21.92
C GLY A 5 -8.66 27.43 -22.07
N GLN A 6 -8.38 28.28 -21.08
CA GLN A 6 -7.23 29.18 -21.06
C GLN A 6 -6.11 28.63 -20.15
N GLN A 7 -4.90 28.58 -20.69
CA GLN A 7 -3.71 28.19 -19.93
C GLN A 7 -3.39 29.25 -18.85
N ILE A 8 -3.56 28.88 -17.59
CA ILE A 8 -3.34 29.77 -16.43
C ILE A 8 -1.85 29.94 -16.12
N GLN A 9 -1.11 28.82 -16.16
CA GLN A 9 0.30 28.79 -15.79
C GLN A 9 1.04 27.71 -16.58
N TYR A 10 2.23 28.08 -17.05
CA TYR A 10 3.24 27.19 -17.63
C TYR A 10 4.47 27.16 -16.71
N ILE A 11 4.93 25.97 -16.34
CA ILE A 11 6.16 25.81 -15.55
C ILE A 11 7.15 25.02 -16.41
N PRO A 12 8.19 25.67 -16.98
CA PRO A 12 9.24 24.96 -17.69
C PRO A 12 10.09 24.16 -16.69
N LEU A 13 10.04 22.84 -16.78
CA LEU A 13 10.91 21.97 -16.00
C LEU A 13 12.28 21.92 -16.69
N GLN A 14 13.26 22.66 -16.18
CA GLN A 14 14.64 22.61 -16.67
C GLN A 14 15.34 21.36 -16.13
N LEU A 15 15.06 20.21 -16.75
CA LEU A 15 15.53 18.91 -16.30
C LEU A 15 16.56 18.33 -17.27
N THR A 16 17.62 17.74 -16.71
CA THR A 16 18.61 16.96 -17.47
C THR A 16 18.03 15.61 -17.91
N PHE A 17 17.13 15.05 -17.11
CA PHE A 17 16.47 13.76 -17.36
C PHE A 17 14.97 13.97 -17.52
N PRO A 18 14.32 13.28 -18.48
CA PRO A 18 12.90 13.46 -18.72
C PRO A 18 12.05 12.94 -17.56
N VAL A 19 10.81 13.42 -17.51
CA VAL A 19 9.80 12.95 -16.55
C VAL A 19 9.45 11.50 -16.87
N ARG A 20 9.49 10.64 -15.85
CA ARG A 20 9.10 9.24 -15.90
C ARG A 20 7.65 9.05 -15.49
N SER A 21 7.23 9.67 -14.39
CA SER A 21 5.88 9.54 -13.85
C SER A 21 5.46 10.78 -13.06
N ALA A 22 4.16 10.94 -12.88
CA ALA A 22 3.59 11.98 -12.02
C ALA A 22 2.41 11.42 -11.24
N SER A 23 2.23 11.89 -10.01
CA SER A 23 1.08 11.59 -9.16
C SER A 23 0.44 12.91 -8.73
N ILE A 24 -0.88 12.98 -8.83
CA ILE A 24 -1.64 14.20 -8.59
C ILE A 24 -2.77 13.88 -7.61
N VAL A 25 -2.78 14.57 -6.48
CA VAL A 25 -3.85 14.50 -5.48
C VAL A 25 -3.98 15.88 -4.87
N ASP A 26 -5.09 16.55 -5.13
CA ASP A 26 -5.35 17.92 -4.68
C ASP A 26 -5.01 18.14 -3.19
N PRO A 27 -4.18 19.15 -2.84
CA PRO A 27 -3.59 20.19 -3.71
C PRO A 27 -2.19 19.87 -4.28
N TYR A 28 -1.68 18.67 -4.11
CA TYR A 28 -0.29 18.32 -4.38
C TYR A 28 -0.06 17.62 -5.71
N ILE A 29 1.10 17.90 -6.31
CA ILE A 29 1.61 17.25 -7.51
C ILE A 29 3.02 16.77 -7.20
N ALA A 30 3.30 15.49 -7.46
CA ALA A 30 4.64 14.92 -7.40
C ALA A 30 5.04 14.43 -8.78
N ILE A 31 6.28 14.70 -9.17
CA ILE A 31 6.85 14.32 -10.46
C ILE A 31 8.15 13.56 -10.18
N CYS A 32 8.30 12.39 -10.81
CA CYS A 32 9.52 11.60 -10.77
C CYS A 32 10.17 11.60 -12.15
N THR A 33 11.48 11.80 -12.17
CA THR A 33 12.31 11.79 -13.39
C THR A 33 12.98 10.43 -13.58
N GLN A 34 13.50 10.16 -14.78
CA GLN A 34 14.16 8.87 -15.08
C GLN A 34 15.37 8.57 -14.19
N ASN A 35 16.10 9.58 -13.71
CA ASN A 35 17.22 9.39 -12.79
C ASN A 35 16.80 9.36 -11.31
N GLY A 36 15.49 9.27 -11.02
CA GLY A 36 14.97 9.14 -9.67
C GLY A 36 14.95 10.44 -8.86
N ARG A 37 15.06 11.61 -9.49
CA ARG A 37 14.81 12.90 -8.82
C ARG A 37 13.30 13.13 -8.69
N LEU A 38 12.87 13.42 -7.47
CA LEU A 38 11.54 13.89 -7.12
C LEU A 38 11.46 15.41 -7.29
N LEU A 39 10.32 15.90 -7.77
CA LEU A 39 9.89 17.30 -7.74
C LEU A 39 8.48 17.32 -7.14
N MET A 40 8.16 18.33 -6.34
CA MET A 40 6.85 18.42 -5.71
C MET A 40 6.33 19.85 -5.75
N TYR A 41 5.04 19.99 -6.01
CA TYR A 41 4.34 21.27 -6.11
C TYR A 41 3.05 21.23 -5.29
N GLU A 42 2.67 22.38 -4.76
CA GLU A 42 1.41 22.63 -4.09
C GLU A 42 0.60 23.66 -4.89
N LEU A 43 -0.67 23.35 -5.13
CA LEU A 43 -1.62 24.30 -5.69
C LEU A 43 -2.05 25.29 -4.61
N THR A 44 -1.67 26.54 -4.78
CA THR A 44 -1.99 27.63 -3.86
C THR A 44 -2.91 28.64 -4.52
N ASN A 45 -3.81 29.25 -3.75
CA ASN A 45 -4.83 30.18 -4.26
C ASN A 45 -4.55 31.66 -3.91
N HIS A 46 -3.46 31.97 -3.19
CA HIS A 46 -3.16 33.34 -2.75
C HIS A 46 -1.75 33.76 -3.22
N PRO A 47 -1.59 34.91 -3.92
CA PRO A 47 -2.62 35.89 -4.31
C PRO A 47 -3.47 35.50 -5.54
N HIS A 48 -3.02 34.53 -6.34
CA HIS A 48 -3.75 33.95 -7.47
C HIS A 48 -3.53 32.43 -7.50
N ILE A 49 -4.33 31.68 -8.26
CA ILE A 49 -4.12 30.25 -8.45
C ILE A 49 -2.78 30.00 -9.14
N HIS A 50 -1.83 29.43 -8.41
CA HIS A 50 -0.52 29.07 -8.95
C HIS A 50 0.05 27.85 -8.22
N LEU A 51 0.88 27.11 -8.93
CA LEU A 51 1.70 26.06 -8.35
C LEU A 51 2.94 26.66 -7.70
N LYS A 52 3.13 26.35 -6.43
CA LYS A 52 4.31 26.68 -5.62
C LYS A 52 5.17 25.43 -5.49
N GLU A 53 6.47 25.52 -5.78
CA GLU A 53 7.39 24.41 -5.57
C GLU A 53 7.61 24.15 -4.07
N ILE A 54 7.54 22.88 -3.66
CA ILE A 54 7.88 22.44 -2.32
C ILE A 54 9.36 22.08 -2.32
N ASP A 55 10.13 22.66 -1.38
CA ASP A 55 11.54 22.31 -1.23
C ASP A 55 11.68 20.88 -0.72
N ILE A 56 12.44 20.07 -1.45
CA ILE A 56 12.66 18.67 -1.11
C ILE A 56 13.92 18.59 -0.28
N SER A 57 13.74 18.24 0.99
CA SER A 57 14.83 18.03 1.95
C SER A 57 15.95 17.20 1.33
N LYS A 58 17.20 17.61 1.61
CA LYS A 58 18.38 16.82 1.23
C LYS A 58 18.30 15.38 1.74
N ARG A 59 17.57 15.13 2.84
CA ARG A 59 17.36 13.78 3.40
C ARG A 59 16.54 12.85 2.49
N LEU A 60 15.72 13.38 1.57
CA LEU A 60 15.06 12.55 0.54
C LEU A 60 16.00 12.18 -0.61
N ARG A 61 17.20 12.77 -0.68
CA ARG A 61 18.21 12.40 -1.67
C ARG A 61 19.00 11.21 -1.12
N HIS A 62 18.72 10.04 -1.68
CA HIS A 62 19.49 8.84 -1.39
C HIS A 62 20.54 8.70 -2.50
N GLU A 63 21.81 8.95 -2.18
CA GLU A 63 22.89 9.02 -3.17
C GLU A 63 23.11 7.68 -3.89
N THR A 64 22.82 6.58 -3.21
CA THR A 64 23.07 5.21 -3.68
C THR A 64 21.84 4.50 -4.23
N SER A 65 20.64 5.10 -4.12
CA SER A 65 19.41 4.41 -4.52
C SER A 65 18.35 5.37 -5.09
N PRO A 66 18.28 5.50 -6.43
CA PRO A 66 17.30 6.37 -7.07
C PRO A 66 15.86 5.90 -6.82
N ILE A 67 14.93 6.85 -6.88
CA ILE A 67 13.49 6.59 -6.80
C ILE A 67 13.04 5.90 -8.10
N THR A 68 12.29 4.81 -7.98
CA THR A 68 11.77 4.07 -9.14
C THR A 68 10.28 4.33 -9.38
N SER A 69 9.52 4.59 -8.32
CA SER A 69 8.08 4.86 -8.40
C SER A 69 7.60 5.73 -7.24
N ILE A 70 6.50 6.47 -7.47
CA ILE A 70 5.88 7.41 -6.52
C ILE A 70 4.35 7.30 -6.55
N SER A 71 3.69 7.56 -5.43
CA SER A 71 2.24 7.73 -5.33
C SER A 71 1.90 8.68 -4.19
N ILE A 72 1.21 9.78 -4.50
CA ILE A 72 0.57 10.62 -3.49
C ILE A 72 -0.76 9.98 -3.12
N TYR A 73 -1.07 9.96 -1.83
CA TYR A 73 -2.30 9.45 -1.27
C TYR A 73 -2.91 10.50 -0.33
N ARG A 74 -4.20 10.81 -0.54
CA ARG A 74 -5.01 11.56 0.41
C ARG A 74 -5.80 10.55 1.22
N ASP A 75 -5.53 10.51 2.51
CA ASP A 75 -6.24 9.64 3.42
C ASP A 75 -7.61 10.22 3.78
N MET A 76 -8.61 9.40 3.54
CA MET A 76 -10.00 9.59 3.98
C MET A 76 -10.48 8.39 4.80
N SER A 77 -9.58 7.50 5.23
CA SER A 77 -9.94 6.26 5.93
C SER A 77 -10.08 6.44 7.45
N GLY A 78 -9.38 7.41 8.03
CA GLY A 78 -9.33 7.62 9.48
C GLY A 78 -8.49 6.59 10.26
N ILE A 79 -7.87 5.62 9.55
CA ILE A 79 -7.01 4.60 10.15
C ILE A 79 -5.54 5.01 10.25
N ILE A 80 -5.08 5.96 9.42
CA ILE A 80 -3.70 6.46 9.48
C ILE A 80 -3.55 7.39 10.68
N ARG A 81 -2.79 6.94 11.67
CA ARG A 81 -2.48 7.69 12.90
C ARG A 81 -1.03 7.45 13.27
N PHE A 82 -0.43 8.32 14.06
CA PHE A 82 0.90 8.07 14.61
C PHE A 82 0.85 7.06 15.76
N CYS A 83 1.92 6.29 15.93
CA CYS A 83 2.13 5.45 17.09
C CYS A 83 2.09 6.27 18.37
N SER A 84 1.43 5.73 19.39
CA SER A 84 1.29 6.35 20.70
C SER A 84 1.52 5.29 21.78
N ALA A 85 2.28 5.64 22.82
CA ALA A 85 2.54 4.76 23.96
C ALA A 85 1.25 4.34 24.69
N ALA A 86 0.20 5.17 24.67
CA ALA A 86 -1.07 4.89 25.32
C ALA A 86 -1.87 3.75 24.65
N ASN A 87 -1.61 3.47 23.37
CA ASN A 87 -2.46 2.57 22.56
C ASN A 87 -1.86 1.16 22.37
N ILE A 88 -0.71 0.85 22.99
CA ILE A 88 -0.05 -0.46 22.85
C ILE A 88 -0.86 -1.57 23.55
N SER A 89 -1.56 -1.24 24.63
CA SER A 89 -2.34 -2.18 25.45
C SER A 89 -3.70 -2.58 24.86
N GLN A 90 -4.33 -1.71 24.06
CA GLN A 90 -5.67 -1.99 23.50
C GLN A 90 -5.63 -2.95 22.30
N GLN A 91 -4.56 -2.95 21.51
CA GLN A 91 -4.46 -3.82 20.31
C GLN A 91 -4.15 -5.28 20.63
N GLN A 92 -3.62 -5.58 21.82
CA GLN A 92 -3.48 -6.97 22.29
C GLN A 92 -4.84 -7.60 22.66
N GLN A 93 -5.89 -6.80 22.87
CA GLN A 93 -7.22 -7.30 23.24
C GLN A 93 -8.14 -7.52 22.04
N SER A 94 -7.91 -6.86 20.89
CA SER A 94 -8.77 -6.99 19.70
C SER A 94 -8.45 -8.18 18.79
N THR A 95 -7.38 -8.93 19.08
CA THR A 95 -7.07 -10.22 18.43
C THR A 95 -7.35 -11.44 19.32
N GLY A 96 -7.80 -11.22 20.56
CA GLY A 96 -8.25 -12.26 21.46
C GLY A 96 -9.78 -12.31 21.48
N THR A 97 -10.38 -13.25 20.74
CA THR A 97 -11.70 -13.75 21.13
C THR A 97 -11.64 -14.16 22.59
N ASN A 98 -12.42 -13.47 23.44
CA ASN A 98 -12.65 -13.83 24.84
C ASN A 98 -13.07 -15.30 24.94
N LEU A 99 -12.13 -16.18 25.21
CA LEU A 99 -12.37 -17.43 25.90
C LEU A 99 -11.90 -17.19 27.33
N GLN A 100 -12.88 -16.94 28.20
CA GLN A 100 -12.70 -17.07 29.63
C GLN A 100 -12.13 -18.47 29.87
N VAL A 101 -10.88 -18.55 30.30
CA VAL A 101 -10.29 -19.77 30.85
C VAL A 101 -10.86 -19.90 32.26
N PRO A 102 -11.70 -20.90 32.58
CA PRO A 102 -11.91 -21.29 33.96
C PRO A 102 -10.66 -22.03 34.42
N GLU A 103 -10.29 -21.78 35.66
CA GLU A 103 -9.15 -22.37 36.35
C GLU A 103 -9.09 -23.90 36.24
N GLN A 104 -7.94 -24.39 35.80
CA GLN A 104 -7.24 -25.56 36.34
C GLN A 104 -8.02 -26.88 36.48
N GLU A 105 -8.06 -27.70 35.41
CA GLU A 105 -8.17 -29.16 35.51
C GLU A 105 -7.19 -29.86 34.54
N ASP A 106 -6.76 -31.04 34.95
CA ASP A 106 -5.62 -31.87 34.55
C ASP A 106 -5.53 -32.19 33.04
N PHE A 107 -4.35 -32.01 32.43
CA PHE A 107 -4.07 -32.41 31.05
C PHE A 107 -3.45 -33.81 31.02
N GLY A 108 -4.29 -34.84 31.12
CA GLY A 108 -3.99 -36.21 30.71
C GLY A 108 -5.09 -36.70 29.79
N ASP A 109 -4.73 -37.25 28.63
CA ASP A 109 -5.61 -38.01 27.71
C ASP A 109 -6.49 -37.23 26.72
N ILE A 110 -5.91 -36.28 25.97
CA ILE A 110 -6.55 -35.71 24.75
C ILE A 110 -6.24 -36.53 23.49
N ASP A 111 -5.12 -37.27 23.46
CA ASP A 111 -4.70 -38.05 22.28
C ASP A 111 -5.54 -39.32 22.04
N ASP A 112 -6.19 -39.87 23.07
CA ASP A 112 -7.03 -41.08 22.96
C ASP A 112 -8.49 -40.79 22.52
N LEU A 113 -8.94 -39.53 22.56
CA LEU A 113 -10.33 -39.18 22.24
C LEU A 113 -10.57 -38.93 20.74
N LEU A 114 -9.51 -38.69 19.96
CA LEU A 114 -9.59 -38.47 18.51
C LEU A 114 -9.64 -39.78 17.69
N LEU A 115 -9.50 -40.95 18.33
CA LEU A 115 -9.35 -42.24 17.66
C LEU A 115 -10.57 -43.18 17.77
N TYR A 116 -11.68 -42.75 18.39
CA TYR A 116 -12.94 -43.51 18.40
C TYR A 116 -14.07 -42.74 17.75
N GLY A 117 -14.21 -42.92 16.43
CA GLY A 117 -15.39 -42.51 15.69
C GLY A 117 -16.57 -43.40 16.07
N ASP A 118 -17.46 -42.90 16.95
CA ASP A 118 -18.70 -43.60 17.27
C ASP A 118 -19.93 -42.78 16.87
N SER A 119 -20.57 -43.26 15.81
CA SER A 119 -21.82 -42.74 15.26
C SER A 119 -23.00 -43.17 16.12
N LYS A 120 -23.76 -42.21 16.66
CA LYS A 120 -25.15 -42.47 17.10
C LYS A 120 -26.14 -41.57 16.37
N LYS A 121 -26.93 -42.23 15.51
CA LYS A 121 -28.09 -41.69 14.79
C LYS A 121 -29.24 -41.43 15.75
N SER A 122 -29.90 -40.28 15.62
CA SER A 122 -31.33 -40.11 15.98
C SER A 122 -31.96 -38.94 15.21
N LYS A 123 -33.00 -39.30 14.44
CA LYS A 123 -34.01 -38.50 13.70
C LYS A 123 -34.52 -37.28 14.51
N LYS A 124 -35.09 -36.19 13.96
CA LYS A 124 -35.91 -35.98 12.74
C LYS A 124 -36.04 -34.47 12.45
N GLU A 125 -36.42 -34.15 11.22
CA GLU A 125 -36.64 -32.83 10.59
C GLU A 125 -37.57 -31.86 11.34
N THR A 126 -37.31 -30.55 11.21
CA THR A 126 -38.35 -29.59 10.76
C THR A 126 -37.73 -28.51 9.87
N VAL A 127 -38.21 -28.46 8.63
CA VAL A 127 -37.96 -27.39 7.66
C VAL A 127 -38.77 -26.17 8.11
N SER A 128 -38.12 -25.16 8.70
CA SER A 128 -38.75 -23.85 8.90
C SER A 128 -38.38 -22.93 7.74
N LYS A 129 -39.37 -22.70 6.87
CA LYS A 129 -39.34 -21.69 5.81
C LYS A 129 -39.02 -20.33 6.45
N ARG A 130 -37.96 -19.65 6.00
CA ARG A 130 -37.68 -18.26 6.38
C ARG A 130 -38.88 -17.40 5.98
N ARG A 131 -39.72 -17.08 6.96
CA ARG A 131 -40.77 -16.07 6.83
C ARG A 131 -40.08 -14.73 7.01
N ILE A 132 -39.99 -13.93 5.95
CA ILE A 132 -39.69 -12.50 6.05
C ILE A 132 -40.88 -11.90 6.80
N VAL A 133 -40.70 -11.71 8.11
CA VAL A 133 -41.63 -10.94 8.94
C VAL A 133 -41.05 -9.55 9.02
N GLY A 134 -41.64 -8.61 8.29
CA GLY A 134 -41.37 -7.19 8.44
C GLY A 134 -41.62 -6.79 9.90
N MET A 135 -40.54 -6.55 10.62
CA MET A 135 -40.60 -5.96 11.96
C MET A 135 -40.87 -4.46 11.78
N LYS A 136 -42.03 -4.03 12.27
CA LYS A 136 -42.37 -2.62 12.45
C LYS A 136 -41.27 -1.96 13.31
N LEU A 137 -40.68 -0.88 12.79
CA LEU A 137 -39.76 -0.03 13.54
C LEU A 137 -40.45 0.44 14.82
N THR A 138 -39.81 0.19 15.96
CA THR A 138 -40.05 0.94 17.19
C THR A 138 -38.83 1.85 17.35
N GLU A 139 -39.05 3.16 17.37
CA GLU A 139 -38.06 4.23 17.18
C GLU A 139 -37.09 4.44 18.37
N GLN A 140 -36.70 3.40 19.11
CA GLN A 140 -35.77 3.56 20.22
C GLN A 140 -34.68 2.50 20.20
N ASN A 141 -33.46 2.96 19.92
CA ASN A 141 -32.17 2.27 20.08
C ASN A 141 -31.88 1.07 19.16
N THR A 142 -31.70 1.35 17.87
CA THR A 142 -30.88 0.50 16.98
C THR A 142 -29.69 1.30 16.47
N HIS A 143 -28.69 1.52 17.32
CA HIS A 143 -27.35 1.82 16.82
C HIS A 143 -26.81 0.51 16.26
N PHE A 144 -27.06 0.25 14.98
CA PHE A 144 -26.24 -0.72 14.27
C PHE A 144 -24.85 -0.10 14.24
N ASP A 145 -23.91 -0.67 14.99
CA ASP A 145 -22.50 -0.31 14.90
C ASP A 145 -22.03 -0.71 13.50
N THR A 146 -22.26 0.18 12.54
CA THR A 146 -21.70 0.03 11.20
C THR A 146 -20.27 0.53 11.27
N ASP A 147 -19.30 -0.28 10.83
CA ASP A 147 -17.88 0.11 10.66
C ASP A 147 -17.68 1.27 9.66
N VAL A 148 -18.77 1.85 9.16
CA VAL A 148 -18.81 2.96 8.22
C VAL A 148 -18.61 4.26 8.99
N ILE A 149 -17.40 4.80 8.91
CA ILE A 149 -17.07 6.12 9.45
C ILE A 149 -17.81 7.18 8.63
N ASP A 150 -18.42 8.16 9.31
CA ASP A 150 -19.03 9.33 8.68
C ASP A 150 -17.94 10.14 7.96
N PRO A 151 -17.98 10.27 6.63
CA PRO A 151 -16.99 11.01 5.85
C PRO A 151 -16.78 12.45 6.32
N ASN A 152 -17.82 13.07 6.88
CA ASN A 152 -17.78 14.47 7.32
C ASN A 152 -16.95 14.67 8.58
N THR A 153 -16.62 13.60 9.29
CA THR A 153 -15.80 13.65 10.51
C THR A 153 -14.30 13.49 10.24
N ILE A 154 -13.93 13.09 9.02
CA ILE A 154 -12.54 12.77 8.68
C ILE A 154 -11.84 14.02 8.14
N VAL A 155 -10.83 14.47 8.87
CA VAL A 155 -9.91 15.50 8.38
C VAL A 155 -8.94 14.83 7.40
N PRO A 156 -8.89 15.25 6.12
CA PRO A 156 -7.97 14.67 5.16
C PRO A 156 -6.51 14.86 5.59
N SER A 157 -5.70 13.83 5.40
CA SER A 157 -4.24 13.92 5.54
C SER A 157 -3.56 13.46 4.25
N HIS A 158 -2.37 13.97 3.96
CA HIS A 158 -1.68 13.68 2.71
C HIS A 158 -0.33 13.02 2.97
N TRP A 159 -0.04 12.03 2.14
CA TRP A 159 1.13 11.19 2.25
C TRP A 159 1.72 10.94 0.86
N ILE A 160 3.02 10.72 0.79
CA ILE A 160 3.67 10.24 -0.44
C ILE A 160 4.40 8.95 -0.17
N ALA A 161 4.00 7.91 -0.90
CA ALA A 161 4.66 6.62 -0.94
C ALA A 161 5.71 6.61 -2.06
N ILE A 162 6.91 6.14 -1.75
CA ILE A 162 8.06 6.12 -2.64
C ILE A 162 8.70 4.73 -2.62
N ALA A 163 8.99 4.18 -3.79
CA ALA A 163 9.82 2.99 -3.95
C ALA A 163 11.20 3.37 -4.51
N ARG A 164 12.24 2.66 -4.07
CA ARG A 164 13.61 2.86 -4.56
C ARG A 164 14.17 1.61 -5.18
N GLU A 165 15.26 1.77 -5.93
CA GLU A 165 15.96 0.68 -6.62
C GLU A 165 16.49 -0.40 -5.67
N ASN A 166 16.79 -0.04 -4.42
CA ASN A 166 17.18 -1.01 -3.39
C ASN A 166 16.04 -1.94 -2.94
N GLY A 167 14.81 -1.76 -3.46
CA GLY A 167 13.63 -2.56 -3.12
C GLY A 167 12.89 -2.09 -1.87
N ASN A 168 13.34 -1.02 -1.22
CA ASN A 168 12.67 -0.46 -0.05
C ASN A 168 11.53 0.47 -0.46
N MET A 169 10.51 0.53 0.39
CA MET A 169 9.41 1.48 0.31
C MET A 169 9.42 2.43 1.50
N TYR A 170 9.10 3.69 1.25
CA TYR A 170 9.07 4.77 2.24
C TYR A 170 7.74 5.49 2.14
N ILE A 171 7.20 5.95 3.26
CA ILE A 171 6.07 6.88 3.30
C ILE A 171 6.51 8.15 4.01
N TYR A 172 6.29 9.29 3.37
CA TYR A 172 6.57 10.60 3.93
C TYR A 172 5.28 11.38 4.17
N SER A 173 5.26 12.22 5.21
CA SER A 173 4.21 13.20 5.42
C SER A 173 4.25 14.28 4.34
N VAL A 174 3.10 14.83 3.98
CA VAL A 174 2.99 15.95 3.04
C VAL A 174 2.24 17.09 3.75
N PRO A 175 2.74 18.35 3.70
CA PRO A 175 3.83 18.86 2.87
C PRO A 175 5.25 18.77 3.47
N GLU A 176 5.41 18.39 4.74
CA GLU A 176 6.71 18.55 5.42
C GLU A 176 7.79 17.55 5.00
N LEU A 177 7.42 16.45 4.34
CA LEU A 177 8.32 15.40 3.87
C LEU A 177 9.12 14.73 4.99
N HIS A 178 8.51 14.56 6.18
CA HIS A 178 9.08 13.73 7.24
C HIS A 178 8.89 12.25 6.93
N LEU A 179 9.93 11.43 7.12
CA LEU A 179 9.81 9.99 6.99
C LEU A 179 9.00 9.45 8.18
N VAL A 180 7.89 8.77 7.89
CA VAL A 180 6.94 8.29 8.91
C VAL A 180 6.67 6.79 8.83
N TYR A 181 7.20 6.10 7.82
CA TYR A 181 7.08 4.64 7.68
C TYR A 181 8.11 4.12 6.68
N MET A 182 8.72 2.97 6.94
CA MET A 182 9.67 2.34 6.01
C MET A 182 9.54 0.82 6.01
N VAL A 183 9.53 0.22 4.82
CA VAL A 183 9.56 -1.23 4.63
C VAL A 183 10.82 -1.59 3.87
N LYS A 184 11.71 -2.38 4.49
CA LYS A 184 12.87 -2.95 3.80
C LYS A 184 12.43 -4.06 2.85
N LYS A 185 12.99 -4.07 1.63
CA LYS A 185 12.83 -5.14 0.63
C LYS A 185 11.37 -5.56 0.41
N ILE A 186 10.46 -4.60 0.23
CA ILE A 186 9.05 -4.90 -0.05
C ILE A 186 8.87 -5.66 -1.38
N ASN A 187 9.86 -5.54 -2.28
CA ASN A 187 9.93 -6.28 -3.53
C ASN A 187 9.99 -7.81 -3.35
N HIS A 188 10.37 -8.31 -2.17
CA HIS A 188 10.29 -9.74 -1.84
C HIS A 188 8.87 -10.21 -1.50
N LEU A 189 7.90 -9.29 -1.56
CA LEU A 189 6.48 -9.55 -1.36
C LEU A 189 6.17 -10.29 -0.04
N PRO A 190 6.63 -9.81 1.13
CA PRO A 190 6.32 -10.45 2.41
C PRO A 190 4.80 -10.50 2.66
N ASP A 191 4.31 -11.53 3.35
CA ASP A 191 2.88 -11.64 3.67
C ASP A 191 2.38 -10.48 4.54
N VAL A 192 3.25 -9.97 5.42
CA VAL A 192 3.01 -8.77 6.21
C VAL A 192 4.22 -7.86 6.08
N ALA A 193 4.03 -6.68 5.50
CA ALA A 193 5.07 -5.67 5.39
C ALA A 193 5.06 -4.80 6.66
N THR A 194 6.15 -4.96 7.43
CA THR A 194 6.34 -4.33 8.73
C THR A 194 7.21 -3.08 8.62
N ASP A 195 6.82 -2.04 9.34
CA ASP A 195 7.63 -0.84 9.55
C ASP A 195 9.00 -1.15 10.15
N GLN A 196 9.99 -0.35 9.78
CA GLN A 196 11.35 -0.40 10.28
C GLN A 196 11.78 1.00 10.68
N PRO A 197 12.44 1.18 11.84
CA PRO A 197 13.03 2.45 12.18
C PRO A 197 14.10 2.77 11.13
N TYR A 198 14.08 3.98 10.60
CA TYR A 198 15.14 4.45 9.72
C TYR A 198 16.35 4.80 10.58
N VAL A 199 17.32 3.90 10.61
CA VAL A 199 18.67 4.22 11.05
C VAL A 199 19.35 4.81 9.82
N GLU A 200 19.85 6.05 9.90
CA GLU A 200 20.78 6.56 8.88
C GLU A 200 21.90 5.52 8.79
N ASP A 201 22.00 4.84 7.64
CA ASP A 201 23.04 3.85 7.43
C ASP A 201 24.38 4.52 7.76
N GLU A 202 25.05 4.08 8.83
CA GLU A 202 26.50 4.27 8.89
C GLU A 202 27.07 3.72 7.59
N PRO A 203 28.07 4.37 6.97
CA PRO A 203 28.68 3.84 5.77
C PRO A 203 29.07 2.40 6.08
N ALA A 204 28.49 1.45 5.35
CA ALA A 204 28.80 0.05 5.51
C ALA A 204 30.31 -0.13 5.32
N VAL A 205 31.04 -0.18 6.43
CA VAL A 205 32.42 -0.65 6.45
C VAL A 205 32.29 -2.11 6.08
N GLY A 206 32.76 -2.44 4.87
CA GLY A 206 32.48 -3.68 4.16
C GLY A 206 32.27 -4.88 5.05
N GLU A 207 31.06 -5.42 5.02
CA GLU A 207 30.80 -6.76 5.53
C GLU A 207 31.61 -7.75 4.69
N GLY A 208 32.57 -8.39 5.35
CA GLY A 208 33.02 -9.77 5.10
C GLY A 208 33.38 -10.12 3.66
N ILE A 209 34.68 -10.07 3.37
CA ILE A 209 35.28 -10.87 2.29
C ILE A 209 35.10 -12.35 2.67
N ASP A 210 34.04 -12.97 2.17
CA ASP A 210 33.99 -14.42 2.11
C ASP A 210 34.93 -14.88 0.99
N ALA A 211 36.03 -15.50 1.42
CA ALA A 211 37.08 -16.10 0.59
C ALA A 211 36.59 -17.35 -0.16
N SER A 212 35.62 -17.18 -1.06
CA SER A 212 35.22 -18.15 -2.08
C SER A 212 34.99 -17.41 -3.38
N GLY A 213 36.04 -17.41 -4.21
CA GLY A 213 36.09 -16.64 -5.45
C GLY A 213 34.96 -16.98 -6.43
N THR A 214 34.07 -16.03 -6.60
CA THR A 214 33.40 -15.70 -7.88
C THR A 214 33.21 -14.19 -7.93
N MET A 215 34.24 -13.50 -8.40
CA MET A 215 34.11 -12.14 -8.91
C MET A 215 33.27 -12.23 -10.20
N THR A 216 32.01 -11.78 -10.16
CA THR A 216 31.23 -11.18 -11.28
C THR A 216 29.73 -11.23 -10.95
N ASP A 217 29.12 -10.13 -10.54
CA ASP A 217 28.14 -9.45 -11.41
C ASP A 217 27.73 -8.07 -10.86
N THR A 218 28.04 -7.06 -11.67
CA THR A 218 27.42 -5.74 -11.84
C THR A 218 26.39 -5.28 -10.79
N PHE A 219 26.71 -4.19 -10.09
CA PHE A 219 25.92 -3.43 -9.10
C PHE A 219 24.55 -2.86 -9.57
N ALA A 220 23.94 -3.38 -10.64
CA ALA A 220 22.62 -2.98 -11.10
C ALA A 220 21.54 -3.90 -10.50
N ALA A 221 20.48 -3.33 -9.91
CA ALA A 221 19.36 -4.13 -9.43
C ALA A 221 18.78 -4.96 -10.57
N LYS A 222 18.55 -6.26 -10.34
CA LYS A 222 17.94 -7.12 -11.35
C LYS A 222 16.55 -6.58 -11.68
N PRO A 223 16.12 -6.56 -12.96
CA PRO A 223 14.83 -6.00 -13.33
C PRO A 223 13.62 -6.62 -12.58
N GLU A 224 13.76 -7.88 -12.17
CA GLU A 224 12.79 -8.63 -11.36
C GLU A 224 12.69 -8.18 -9.88
N GLU A 225 13.62 -7.34 -9.43
CA GLU A 225 13.64 -6.77 -8.08
C GLU A 225 13.17 -5.30 -8.06
N VAL A 226 13.07 -4.67 -9.24
CA VAL A 226 12.70 -3.26 -9.37
C VAL A 226 11.19 -3.09 -9.34
N ILE A 227 10.71 -2.31 -8.37
CA ILE A 227 9.32 -1.87 -8.30
C ILE A 227 9.10 -0.84 -9.42
N MET A 228 8.37 -1.25 -10.45
CA MET A 228 8.14 -0.46 -11.67
C MET A 228 7.04 0.58 -11.47
N GLU A 229 5.99 0.22 -10.74
CA GLU A 229 4.85 1.08 -10.42
C GLU A 229 4.38 0.81 -8.98
N LEU A 230 3.94 1.86 -8.29
CA LEU A 230 3.44 1.84 -6.93
C LEU A 230 2.21 2.74 -6.92
N LEU A 231 1.10 2.24 -6.39
CA LEU A 231 -0.15 3.00 -6.28
C LEU A 231 -0.80 2.75 -4.93
N LEU A 232 -0.96 3.79 -4.11
CA LEU A 232 -1.66 3.74 -2.83
C LEU A 232 -2.98 4.50 -2.95
N VAL A 233 -4.11 3.81 -2.73
CA VAL A 233 -5.45 4.36 -2.95
C VAL A 233 -6.44 3.91 -1.90
N GLY A 234 -7.43 4.75 -1.62
CA GLY A 234 -8.54 4.44 -0.71
C GLY A 234 -9.65 3.69 -1.46
N MET A 235 -9.94 2.47 -1.04
CA MET A 235 -11.00 1.63 -1.59
C MET A 235 -12.14 1.43 -0.59
N GLY A 236 -13.22 0.80 -1.04
CA GLY A 236 -14.39 0.50 -0.21
C GLY A 236 -15.30 1.71 0.02
N ILE A 237 -16.28 1.52 0.91
CA ILE A 237 -17.22 2.58 1.29
C ILE A 237 -16.42 3.70 1.95
N ASN A 238 -16.66 4.94 1.52
CA ASN A 238 -16.01 6.15 2.04
C ASN A 238 -14.47 6.10 2.01
N GLN A 239 -13.87 5.33 1.09
CA GLN A 239 -12.41 5.16 1.01
C GLN A 239 -11.79 4.56 2.30
N GLY A 240 -12.59 3.85 3.11
CA GLY A 240 -12.20 3.31 4.41
C GLY A 240 -11.15 2.18 4.37
N ARG A 241 -10.82 1.64 3.19
CA ARG A 241 -9.84 0.55 3.03
C ARG A 241 -8.70 0.96 2.11
N PRO A 242 -7.61 1.55 2.64
CA PRO A 242 -6.45 1.87 1.83
C PRO A 242 -5.77 0.59 1.32
N VAL A 243 -5.46 0.55 0.01
CA VAL A 243 -4.81 -0.58 -0.66
C VAL A 243 -3.60 -0.06 -1.42
N LEU A 244 -2.47 -0.75 -1.22
CA LEU A 244 -1.22 -0.54 -1.93
C LEU A 244 -1.09 -1.59 -3.04
N PHE A 245 -0.86 -1.13 -4.25
CA PHE A 245 -0.55 -1.95 -5.43
C PHE A 245 0.91 -1.79 -5.79
N LEU A 246 1.57 -2.90 -6.09
CA LEU A 246 2.97 -2.96 -6.52
C LEU A 246 3.04 -3.71 -7.85
N LEU A 247 3.67 -3.10 -8.85
CA LEU A 247 4.04 -3.77 -10.11
C LEU A 247 5.54 -4.07 -10.08
N ILE A 248 5.89 -5.35 -10.15
CA ILE A 248 7.28 -5.83 -10.19
C ILE A 248 7.40 -6.78 -11.38
N ASP A 249 8.33 -6.52 -12.30
CA ASP A 249 8.35 -7.09 -13.67
C ASP A 249 6.98 -6.99 -14.36
N ASP A 250 6.24 -8.08 -14.37
CA ASP A 250 4.92 -8.21 -14.99
C ASP A 250 3.82 -8.55 -13.98
N THR A 251 4.14 -8.56 -12.70
CA THR A 251 3.29 -9.09 -11.65
C THR A 251 2.80 -7.98 -10.74
N VAL A 252 1.48 -7.90 -10.60
CA VAL A 252 0.80 -6.98 -9.69
C VAL A 252 0.46 -7.72 -8.41
N SER A 253 0.99 -7.22 -7.29
CA SER A 253 0.64 -7.65 -5.94
C SER A 253 -0.07 -6.53 -5.19
N MET A 254 -0.97 -6.93 -4.27
CA MET A 254 -1.82 -6.01 -3.53
C MET A 254 -1.63 -6.20 -2.03
N TYR A 255 -1.65 -5.10 -1.30
CA TYR A 255 -1.56 -5.05 0.15
C TYR A 255 -2.70 -4.21 0.72
N GLU A 256 -3.45 -4.77 1.66
CA GLU A 256 -4.41 -4.00 2.45
C GLU A 256 -3.70 -3.37 3.65
N MET A 257 -3.92 -2.07 3.85
CA MET A 257 -3.47 -1.35 5.03
C MET A 257 -4.43 -1.60 6.20
N PHE A 258 -3.89 -1.89 7.38
CA PHE A 258 -4.67 -2.05 8.60
C PHE A 258 -4.00 -1.36 9.79
N PRO A 259 -4.76 -0.93 10.82
CA PRO A 259 -4.20 -0.31 12.01
C PRO A 259 -3.29 -1.29 12.77
N TYR A 260 -2.08 -0.86 13.11
CA TYR A 260 -1.15 -1.60 13.94
C TYR A 260 -0.12 -0.67 14.58
N ASN A 261 -0.11 -0.55 15.89
CA ASN A 261 0.80 0.28 16.64
C ASN A 261 2.03 -0.54 17.08
N ASN A 262 3.17 -0.28 16.45
CA ASN A 262 4.44 -0.92 16.79
C ASN A 262 5.23 -0.18 17.89
N GLY A 263 4.71 0.95 18.39
CA GLY A 263 5.36 1.76 19.42
C GLY A 263 6.51 2.65 18.93
N ILE A 264 6.84 2.68 17.63
CA ILE A 264 7.91 3.52 17.09
C ILE A 264 7.43 4.98 17.06
N GLN A 265 8.01 5.83 17.90
CA GLN A 265 7.62 7.24 18.00
C GLN A 265 7.84 7.98 16.68
N GLY A 266 6.85 8.79 16.27
CA GLY A 266 6.90 9.53 15.01
C GLY A 266 6.58 8.71 13.75
N HIS A 267 6.37 7.40 13.89
CA HIS A 267 5.95 6.53 12.79
C HIS A 267 4.44 6.28 12.80
N LEU A 268 3.91 5.82 11.67
CA LEU A 268 2.50 5.48 11.51
C LEU A 268 2.15 4.15 12.18
N ALA A 269 1.03 4.15 12.90
CA ALA A 269 0.40 2.99 13.53
C ALA A 269 -0.40 2.17 12.52
N ILE A 270 0.26 1.71 11.45
CA ILE A 270 -0.32 0.89 10.40
C ILE A 270 0.59 -0.30 10.08
N ARG A 271 0.03 -1.29 9.38
CA ARG A 271 0.78 -2.34 8.68
C ARG A 271 0.10 -2.65 7.37
N PHE A 272 0.81 -3.38 6.51
CA PHE A 272 0.30 -3.84 5.22
C PHE A 272 0.26 -5.36 5.20
N LYS A 273 -0.91 -5.95 4.91
CA LYS A 273 -1.08 -7.39 4.72
C LYS A 273 -1.27 -7.68 3.23
N ARG A 274 -0.44 -8.57 2.70
CA ARG A 274 -0.56 -9.02 1.30
C ARG A 274 -1.89 -9.75 1.11
N LEU A 275 -2.62 -9.35 0.08
CA LEU A 275 -3.83 -10.04 -0.33
C LEU A 275 -3.45 -11.28 -1.16
N PRO A 276 -4.22 -12.37 -1.10
CA PRO A 276 -3.94 -13.62 -1.82
C PRO A 276 -4.26 -13.51 -3.33
N TYR A 277 -4.17 -12.31 -3.89
CA TYR A 277 -4.46 -12.01 -5.28
C TYR A 277 -3.19 -11.50 -5.94
N THR A 278 -2.82 -12.11 -7.05
CA THR A 278 -1.68 -11.72 -7.86
C THR A 278 -2.09 -11.80 -9.32
N THR A 279 -1.82 -10.75 -10.07
CA THR A 279 -2.25 -10.62 -11.48
C THR A 279 -1.03 -10.40 -12.36
N VAL A 280 -0.91 -11.16 -13.45
CA VAL A 280 0.13 -10.97 -14.45
C VAL A 280 -0.38 -10.04 -15.56
N THR A 281 0.40 -9.03 -15.93
CA THR A 281 0.03 -7.97 -16.89
C THR A 281 0.41 -8.29 -18.34
N ARG A 282 1.12 -9.39 -18.60
CA ARG A 282 1.48 -9.81 -19.96
C ARG A 282 0.24 -10.13 -20.78
N SER A 283 0.11 -9.46 -21.94
CA SER A 283 -0.95 -9.68 -22.93
C SER A 283 -0.80 -11.01 -23.69
N CYS A 284 0.43 -11.45 -23.95
CA CYS A 284 0.70 -12.70 -24.65
C CYS A 284 0.87 -13.87 -23.67
N ARG A 285 -0.21 -14.62 -23.45
CA ARG A 285 -0.11 -16.01 -23.00
C ARG A 285 0.29 -16.86 -24.20
N PHE A 286 1.51 -17.39 -24.22
CA PHE A 286 1.94 -18.50 -25.09
C PHE A 286 1.74 -18.28 -26.61
N GLN A 287 2.78 -17.81 -27.32
CA GLN A 287 2.82 -17.92 -28.78
C GLN A 287 4.20 -18.42 -29.23
N GLY A 288 4.39 -19.72 -29.09
CA GLY A 288 5.46 -20.49 -29.69
C GLY A 288 5.03 -21.95 -29.75
N LEU A 289 5.50 -22.71 -30.75
CA LEU A 289 5.20 -24.13 -30.89
C LEU A 289 5.58 -24.96 -29.63
N ASP A 290 6.51 -24.45 -28.83
CA ASP A 290 7.01 -25.07 -27.59
C ASP A 290 6.33 -24.54 -26.31
N GLY A 291 5.28 -23.73 -26.44
CA GLY A 291 4.60 -23.13 -25.28
C GLY A 291 5.48 -22.16 -24.47
N ARG A 292 6.52 -21.58 -25.07
CA ARG A 292 7.30 -20.51 -24.44
C ARG A 292 7.11 -19.23 -25.24
N ALA A 293 6.71 -18.15 -24.58
CA ALA A 293 6.72 -16.84 -25.19
C ALA A 293 8.16 -16.45 -25.52
N ALA A 294 8.40 -15.86 -26.70
CA ALA A 294 9.70 -15.29 -27.02
C ALA A 294 10.04 -14.24 -25.96
N VAL A 295 11.25 -14.32 -25.40
CA VAL A 295 11.76 -13.28 -24.51
C VAL A 295 12.04 -12.06 -25.39
N GLU A 296 11.05 -11.18 -25.54
CA GLU A 296 11.24 -9.91 -26.23
C GLU A 296 12.27 -9.09 -25.43
N SER A 297 13.44 -8.91 -26.03
CA SER A 297 14.60 -8.19 -25.50
C SER A 297 14.53 -6.67 -25.73
N VAL A 298 13.37 -6.15 -26.14
CA VAL A 298 13.18 -4.72 -26.44
C VAL A 298 12.32 -4.10 -25.32
N ARG A 299 12.91 -3.90 -24.13
CA ARG A 299 12.13 -3.55 -22.92
C ARG A 299 12.36 -2.15 -22.34
N ASP A 300 13.09 -1.23 -22.97
CA ASP A 300 13.38 0.04 -22.29
C ASP A 300 12.29 1.12 -22.47
N ALA A 301 11.62 1.20 -23.62
CA ALA A 301 10.60 2.23 -23.85
C ALA A 301 9.19 1.85 -23.35
N ILE A 302 8.83 0.56 -23.37
CA ILE A 302 7.48 0.08 -22.99
C ILE A 302 7.31 0.03 -21.46
N ARG A 303 8.40 -0.06 -20.69
CA ARG A 303 8.40 -0.10 -19.22
C ARG A 303 7.91 1.17 -18.52
N HIS A 304 7.76 2.27 -19.25
CA HIS A 304 7.36 3.56 -18.67
C HIS A 304 5.87 3.90 -18.84
N LYS A 305 5.06 2.98 -19.37
CA LYS A 305 3.62 3.16 -19.44
C LYS A 305 2.98 2.83 -18.09
N THR A 306 2.19 3.76 -17.55
CA THR A 306 1.30 3.51 -16.39
C THR A 306 0.38 2.34 -16.70
N VAL A 307 0.39 1.32 -15.85
CA VAL A 307 -0.46 0.13 -15.94
C VAL A 307 -1.60 0.21 -14.93
N LEU A 308 -1.34 0.76 -13.75
CA LEU A 308 -2.32 0.85 -12.66
C LEU A 308 -3.10 2.16 -12.76
N HIS A 309 -4.40 2.05 -13.06
CA HIS A 309 -5.30 3.20 -13.12
C HIS A 309 -6.37 3.10 -12.04
N PHE A 310 -6.35 4.06 -11.12
CA PHE A 310 -7.43 4.22 -10.14
C PHE A 310 -8.66 4.88 -10.78
N PHE A 311 -9.84 4.45 -10.34
CA PHE A 311 -11.11 5.04 -10.72
C PHE A 311 -12.05 5.08 -9.52
N GLU A 312 -12.95 6.05 -9.50
CA GLU A 312 -14.05 6.16 -8.54
C GLU A 312 -15.35 6.42 -9.33
N ARG A 313 -16.50 5.96 -8.80
CA ARG A 313 -17.84 6.29 -9.33
C ARG A 313 -18.05 6.00 -10.82
N ILE A 314 -17.70 4.79 -11.29
CA ILE A 314 -17.96 4.35 -12.69
C ILE A 314 -19.46 4.24 -13.04
N GLY A 315 -20.37 4.38 -12.07
CA GLY A 315 -21.82 4.33 -12.32
C GLY A 315 -22.27 5.42 -13.30
N ASN A 316 -22.58 4.99 -14.53
CA ASN A 316 -23.08 5.72 -15.72
C ASN A 316 -22.11 5.89 -16.91
N VAL A 317 -20.86 5.43 -16.84
CA VAL A 317 -19.91 5.57 -17.98
C VAL A 317 -20.07 4.46 -19.03
N VAL A 318 -20.84 3.41 -18.73
CA VAL A 318 -21.01 2.25 -19.62
C VAL A 318 -22.45 2.15 -20.12
N ARG A 319 -22.81 2.98 -21.11
CA ARG A 319 -23.85 2.59 -22.08
C ARG A 319 -23.10 1.96 -23.26
N PHE A 320 -23.12 0.62 -23.32
CA PHE A 320 -22.78 -0.12 -24.54
C PHE A 320 -23.85 0.13 -25.60
#